data_AF-A0A4Q4BPA2-F1
#
_entry.id   AF-A0A4Q4BPA2-F1
#
_cell.length_a   1.000
_cell.length_b   1.000
_cell.length_c   1.000
_cell.angle_alpha   90.00
_cell.angle_beta   90.00
_cell.angle_gamma   90.00
#
_symmetry.space_group_name_H-M   'P 1'
#
loop_
_entity.id
_entity.type
_entity.pdbx_description
1 polymer ?
#
loop_
_entity_poly.entity_id
_entity_poly.type
_entity_poly.pdbx_seq_one_letter_code
_entity_poly.pdbx_strand_id
1 'polypeptide(L)' 'VTDQGQLIRTPVSQVRMVGRNTSGVTIFRTGKDEHVVSVERLADQGGGDDDDASVEADAAEE' A
#
# COMPACT_ATOMS: atom_id res chain seq x y z
N VAL A 1 9.13 0.32 3.19
CA VAL A 1 10.51 0.39 3.70
C VAL A 1 10.64 -0.60 4.84
N THR A 2 11.73 -1.38 4.88
CA THR A 2 12.04 -2.30 5.98
C THR A 2 13.00 -1.67 6.98
N ASP A 3 13.11 -2.25 8.18
CA ASP A 3 14.06 -1.82 9.22
C ASP A 3 15.54 -1.96 8.80
N GLN A 4 15.84 -2.81 7.81
CA GLN A 4 17.17 -2.92 7.19
C GLN A 4 17.40 -1.92 6.04
N GLY A 5 16.45 -1.02 5.78
CA GLY A 5 16.57 0.00 4.75
C GLY A 5 16.23 -0.47 3.33
N GLN A 6 15.55 -1.62 3.18
CA GLN A 6 15.10 -2.08 1.87
C GLN A 6 13.90 -1.25 1.39
N LEU A 7 14.00 -0.71 0.18
CA LEU A 7 12.92 0.02 -0.48
C LEU A 7 12.36 -0.82 -1.64
N ILE A 8 11.07 -1.14 -1.55
CA ILE A 8 10.34 -1.94 -2.54
C ILE A 8 9.27 -1.04 -3.16
N ARG A 9 9.22 -0.97 -4.49
CA ARG A 9 8.13 -0.34 -5.25
C ARG A 9 7.28 -1.43 -5.90
N THR A 10 5.98 -1.37 -5.67
CA THR A 10 5.02 -2.31 -6.22
C THR A 10 3.85 -1.54 -6.82
N PRO A 11 3.62 -1.64 -8.14
CA PRO A 11 2.40 -1.15 -8.76
C PRO A 11 1.16 -1.72 -8.09
N VAL A 12 0.15 -0.88 -7.85
CA VAL A 12 -1.12 -1.31 -7.21
C VAL A 12 -1.82 -2.37 -8.06
N SER A 13 -1.70 -2.28 -9.38
CA SER A 13 -2.25 -3.25 -10.34
C SER A 13 -1.72 -4.69 -10.18
N GLN A 14 -0.60 -4.87 -9.48
CA GLN A 14 -0.04 -6.21 -9.19
C GLN A 14 -0.57 -6.82 -7.89
N VAL A 15 -1.24 -6.04 -7.04
CA VAL A 15 -1.79 -6.52 -5.77
C VAL A 15 -3.15 -7.17 -6.02
N ARG A 16 -3.30 -8.43 -5.61
CA ARG A 16 -4.57 -9.15 -5.74
C ARG A 16 -5.64 -8.51 -4.88
N MET A 17 -6.79 -8.19 -5.49
CA MET A 17 -8.00 -7.78 -4.78
C MET A 17 -8.58 -8.96 -4.00
N VAL A 18 -8.71 -8.81 -2.68
CA VAL A 18 -9.28 -9.81 -1.76
C VAL A 18 -10.21 -9.12 -0.76
N GLY A 19 -11.17 -9.87 -0.21
CA GLY A 19 -12.11 -9.35 0.78
C GLY A 19 -11.45 -8.98 2.11
N ARG A 20 -12.17 -8.22 2.95
CA ARG A 20 -11.65 -7.70 4.23
C ARG A 20 -11.33 -8.79 5.28
N ASN A 21 -12.02 -9.92 5.23
CA ASN A 21 -11.80 -11.04 6.16
C ASN A 21 -10.94 -12.13 5.49
N THR A 22 -9.72 -11.76 5.09
CA THR A 22 -8.76 -12.67 4.46
C THR A 22 -7.36 -12.42 5.01
N SER A 23 -6.45 -13.37 4.85
CA SER A 23 -5.04 -13.22 5.24
C SER A 23 -4.23 -12.34 4.29
N GLY A 24 -4.86 -11.75 3.26
CA GLY A 24 -4.15 -10.97 2.24
C GLY A 24 -3.30 -11.82 1.30
N VAL A 25 -2.32 -11.16 0.67
CA VAL A 25 -1.32 -11.78 -0.20
C VAL A 25 0.07 -11.29 0.17
N THR A 26 1.08 -12.14 -0.04
CA THR A 26 2.49 -11.76 0.13
C THR A 26 2.96 -10.96 -1.09
N ILE A 27 3.33 -9.69 -0.89
CA ILE A 27 3.96 -8.86 -1.94
C ILE A 27 5.41 -9.28 -2.16
N PHE A 28 6.17 -9.44 -1.08
CA PHE A 28 7.55 -9.92 -1.07
C PHE A 28 7.84 -10.66 0.23
N ARG A 29 8.93 -11.45 0.26
CA ARG A 29 9.41 -12.12 1.47
C ARG A 29 10.48 -11.25 2.13
N THR A 30 10.37 -11.01 3.42
CA THR A 30 11.43 -10.37 4.21
C THR A 30 12.52 -11.40 4.57
N GLY A 31 13.71 -10.90 4.87
CA GLY A 31 14.77 -11.68 5.49
C GLY A 31 14.38 -12.19 6.88
N LYS A 32 15.24 -13.05 7.45
CA LYS A 32 15.06 -13.52 8.82
C LYS A 32 15.16 -12.32 9.77
N ASP A 33 14.18 -12.18 10.67
CA ASP A 33 14.09 -11.09 11.64
C ASP A 33 14.00 -9.67 11.03
N GLU A 34 13.68 -9.56 9.73
CA GLU A 34 13.43 -8.29 9.04
C GLU A 34 11.94 -7.97 8.99
N HIS A 35 11.58 -6.72 9.29
CA HIS A 35 10.21 -6.27 9.36
C HIS A 35 9.93 -5.06 8.45
N VAL A 36 8.71 -5.02 7.90
CA VAL A 36 8.19 -3.83 7.20
C VAL A 36 7.82 -2.79 8.24
N VAL A 37 8.47 -1.63 8.19
CA VAL A 37 8.27 -0.56 9.18
C VAL A 37 7.50 0.65 8.64
N SER A 38 7.38 0.78 7.32
CA SER A 38 6.67 1.90 6.70
C SER A 38 6.16 1.55 5.30
N VAL A 39 4.99 2.08 4.94
CA VAL A 39 4.38 2.01 3.62
C VAL A 39 3.87 3.40 3.26
N GLU A 40 4.08 3.81 2.02
CA GLU A 40 3.64 5.11 1.49
C GLU A 40 3.03 4.89 0.10
N ARG A 41 1.96 5.63 -0.23
CA ARG A 41 1.37 5.60 -1.58
C ARG A 41 2.09 6.64 -2.42
N LEU A 42 2.82 6.19 -3.43
CA LEU A 42 3.37 7.11 -4.43
C LEU A 42 2.30 7.43 -5.47
N ALA A 43 2.18 8.71 -5.82
CA ALA A 43 1.43 9.12 -6.99
C ALA A 43 2.02 8.45 -8.24
N ASP A 44 1.16 8.02 -9.14
CA ASP A 44 1.61 7.43 -10.41
C ASP A 44 2.39 8.50 -11.20
N GLN A 45 3.56 8.13 -11.70
CA GLN A 45 4.44 9.04 -12.44
C GLN A 45 4.33 8.87 -13.96
N GLY A 46 3.32 8.14 -14.46
CA GLY A 46 3.14 7.95 -15.89
C GLY A 46 1.70 7.67 -16.33
N GLY A 47 0.99 8.72 -16.74
CA GLY A 47 0.00 8.67 -17.83
C GLY A 47 -1.39 8.14 -17.50
N GLY A 48 -2.24 9.03 -16.97
CA GLY A 48 -3.68 9.12 -17.29
C GLY A 48 -4.51 7.86 -17.11
N ASP A 49 -4.97 7.62 -15.88
CA ASP A 49 -6.38 7.31 -15.63
C ASP A 49 -6.72 7.79 -14.22
N ASP A 50 -7.41 8.93 -14.18
CA ASP A 50 -8.12 9.44 -13.02
C ASP A 50 -9.20 8.43 -12.62
N ASP A 51 -9.05 7.78 -11.48
CA ASP A 51 -10.19 7.22 -10.77
C ASP A 51 -9.94 7.26 -9.24
N ASP A 52 -10.51 8.31 -8.68
CA ASP A 52 -11.19 8.39 -7.39
C ASP A 52 -10.38 8.16 -6.09
N ALA A 53 -10.19 9.26 -5.35
CA ALA A 53 -10.29 9.25 -3.89
C ALA A 53 -10.62 10.66 -3.39
N SER A 54 -11.89 11.05 -3.53
CA SER A 54 -12.49 12.04 -2.63
C SER A 54 -12.44 11.48 -1.20
N VAL A 55 -11.45 11.89 -0.42
CA VAL A 55 -11.52 11.81 1.04
C VAL A 55 -12.16 13.11 1.52
N GLU A 56 -13.49 13.14 1.53
CA GLU A 56 -14.23 14.03 2.41
C GLU A 56 -14.02 13.53 3.85
N ALA A 57 -13.07 14.16 4.53
CA ALA A 57 -12.96 14.10 5.98
C ALA A 57 -13.66 15.34 6.55
N ASP A 58 -14.99 15.29 6.64
CA ASP A 58 -15.76 16.16 7.54
C ASP A 58 -17.07 15.49 7.96
N ALA A 59 -17.15 15.17 9.26
CA ALA A 59 -18.32 14.91 10.13
C ALA A 59 -17.91 13.89 11.22
N ALA A 60 -18.05 14.10 12.52
CA ALA A 60 -18.52 15.21 13.31
C ALA A 60 -18.05 14.98 14.77
N GLU A 61 -17.92 16.06 15.54
CA GLU A 61 -17.97 16.04 17.02
C GLU A 61 -19.25 15.36 17.53
N GLU A 62 -19.11 14.42 18.48
CA GLU A 62 -19.66 14.50 19.85
C GLU A 62 -18.93 13.49 20.76
#